data_AF-A0A838NZL1-F1
#
_entry.id   AF-A0A838NZL1-F1
#
_cell.length_a   1.000
_cell.length_b   1.000
_cell.length_c   1.000
_cell.angle_alpha   90.00
_cell.angle_beta   90.00
_cell.angle_gamma   90.00
#
_symmetry.space_group_name_H-M   'P 1'
#
loop_
_entity.id
_entity.type
_entity.pdbx_description
1 polymer ?
#
loop_
_entity_poly.entity_id
_entity_poly.type
_entity_poly.pdbx_seq_one_letter_code
_entity_poly.pdbx_strand_id
1 'polypeptide(L)'
;MTVSPVEDTVRVLAAKWKPTIISVLATGSHRYSQLQTELPGIAHKVLIEQLRKLEHDGVVRREVKVGGYKRVHYSLTETGWQLLPILELM
;
A
#
# COMPACT_ATOMS: atom_id res chain seq x y z
N MET A 1 12.67 19.69 -15.70
CA MET A 1 11.61 20.08 -14.75
C MET A 1 11.88 19.31 -13.47
N THR A 2 12.40 19.97 -12.44
CA THR A 2 12.67 19.36 -11.14
C THR A 2 11.36 19.32 -10.37
N VAL A 3 10.69 18.17 -10.38
CA VAL A 3 9.58 17.93 -9.45
C VAL A 3 10.11 17.98 -8.02
N SER A 4 9.44 18.75 -7.17
CA SER A 4 9.80 18.84 -5.75
C SER A 4 9.49 17.51 -5.05
N PRO A 5 10.27 17.07 -4.04
CA PRO A 5 9.94 15.88 -3.24
C PRO A 5 8.51 15.91 -2.66
N VAL A 6 8.00 17.13 -2.41
CA VAL A 6 6.63 17.36 -1.95
C VAL A 6 5.61 17.03 -3.04
N GLU A 7 5.84 17.44 -4.29
CA GLU A 7 4.94 17.16 -5.42
C GLU A 7 4.89 15.67 -5.73
N ASP A 8 6.02 14.96 -5.66
CA ASP A 8 6.06 13.52 -5.85
C ASP A 8 5.30 12.79 -4.74
N THR A 9 5.44 13.24 -3.48
CA THR A 9 4.68 12.70 -2.35
C THR A 9 3.18 12.94 -2.55
N VAL A 10 2.77 14.16 -2.91
CA VAL A 10 1.36 14.48 -3.17
C VAL A 10 0.81 13.65 -4.32
N ARG A 11 1.57 13.42 -5.39
CA ARG A 11 1.15 12.59 -6.53
C ARG A 11 1.01 11.12 -6.15
N VAL A 12 1.86 10.61 -5.26
CA VAL A 12 1.75 9.28 -4.67
C VAL A 12 0.49 9.19 -3.79
N LEU A 13 0.16 10.23 -3.02
CA LEU A 13 -0.99 10.21 -2.11
C LEU A 13 -2.34 10.54 -2.78
N ALA A 14 -2.34 11.30 -3.89
CA ALA A 14 -3.55 11.71 -4.60
C ALA A 14 -4.25 10.57 -5.37
N ALA A 15 -3.62 9.39 -5.48
CA ALA A 15 -4.27 8.22 -6.03
C ALA A 15 -5.31 7.71 -5.01
N LYS A 16 -6.61 7.77 -5.38
CA LYS A 16 -7.78 7.35 -4.57
C LYS A 16 -7.55 6.16 -3.62
N TRP A 17 -6.78 5.16 -4.07
CA TRP A 17 -6.59 3.92 -3.35
C TRP A 17 -5.30 3.82 -2.53
N LYS A 18 -4.26 4.62 -2.79
CA LYS A 18 -2.98 4.50 -2.07
C LYS A 18 -3.12 4.81 -0.58
N PRO A 19 -3.73 5.94 -0.17
CA PRO A 19 -4.01 6.20 1.25
C PRO A 19 -4.81 5.08 1.90
N THR A 20 -5.89 4.62 1.27
CA THR A 20 -6.75 3.56 1.83
C THR A 20 -6.01 2.23 1.98
N ILE A 21 -5.20 1.84 1.00
CA ILE A 21 -4.38 0.62 1.08
C ILE A 21 -3.37 0.72 2.22
N ILE A 22 -2.72 1.88 2.38
CA ILE A 22 -1.76 2.12 3.47
C ILE A 22 -2.46 2.04 4.83
N SER A 23 -3.63 2.69 4.99
CA SER A 23 -4.42 2.63 6.22
C SER A 23 -4.85 1.21 6.58
N VAL A 24 -5.29 0.39 5.61
CA VAL A 24 -5.62 -1.02 5.87
C VAL A 24 -4.37 -1.81 6.30
N LEU A 25 -3.23 -1.61 5.64
CA LEU A 25 -1.98 -2.29 5.98
C LEU A 25 -1.38 -1.83 7.32
N ALA A 26 -1.77 -0.67 7.84
CA ALA A 26 -1.41 -0.23 9.19
C ALA A 26 -2.05 -1.10 10.29
N THR A 27 -3.13 -1.84 9.98
CA THR A 27 -3.75 -2.77 10.94
C THR A 27 -2.99 -4.10 11.06
N GLY A 28 -2.02 -4.37 10.16
CA GLY A 28 -1.21 -5.57 10.18
C GLY A 28 -0.91 -6.12 8.79
N SER A 29 -0.34 -7.34 8.77
CA SER A 29 -0.01 -8.03 7.52
C SER A 29 -1.24 -8.69 6.90
N HIS A 30 -1.51 -8.38 5.63
CA HIS A 30 -2.70 -8.86 4.91
C HIS A 30 -2.34 -9.67 3.67
N ARG A 31 -3.17 -10.67 3.36
CA ARG A 31 -3.16 -11.33 2.04
C ARG A 31 -3.92 -10.49 1.03
N TYR A 32 -3.67 -10.72 -0.25
CA TYR A 32 -4.42 -10.07 -1.34
C TYR A 32 -5.95 -10.21 -1.17
N SER A 33 -6.43 -11.40 -0.84
CA SER A 33 -7.87 -11.63 -0.66
C SER A 33 -8.45 -10.87 0.53
N GLN A 34 -7.67 -10.67 1.60
CA GLN A 34 -8.10 -9.86 2.75
C GLN A 34 -8.16 -8.39 2.34
N LEU A 35 -7.14 -7.88 1.65
CA LEU A 35 -7.16 -6.51 1.10
C LEU A 35 -8.35 -6.27 0.18
N GLN A 36 -8.75 -7.25 -0.64
CA GLN A 36 -9.96 -7.12 -1.46
C GLN A 36 -11.24 -7.03 -0.63
N THR A 37 -11.33 -7.79 0.46
CA THR A 37 -12.49 -7.72 1.36
C THR A 37 -12.55 -6.38 2.09
N GLU A 38 -11.41 -5.87 2.57
CA GLU A 38 -11.30 -4.59 3.28
C GLU A 38 -11.48 -3.36 2.37
N LEU A 39 -11.32 -3.54 1.05
CA LEU A 39 -11.41 -2.48 0.05
C LEU A 39 -12.56 -2.74 -0.94
N PRO A 40 -13.83 -2.73 -0.49
CA PRO A 40 -14.95 -3.00 -1.38
C PRO A 40 -15.01 -1.98 -2.53
N GLY A 41 -15.16 -2.48 -3.76
CA GLY A 41 -15.25 -1.65 -4.96
C GLY A 41 -13.91 -1.37 -5.67
N ILE A 42 -12.77 -1.79 -5.13
CA ILE A 42 -11.52 -1.76 -5.90
C ILE A 42 -11.50 -2.90 -6.92
N ALA A 43 -11.29 -2.56 -8.20
CA ALA A 43 -11.13 -3.58 -9.23
C ALA A 43 -9.81 -4.35 -9.01
N HIS A 44 -9.83 -5.67 -9.28
CA HIS A 44 -8.66 -6.55 -9.09
C HIS A 44 -7.38 -5.98 -9.72
N LYS A 45 -7.47 -5.52 -10.97
CA LYS A 45 -6.35 -4.95 -11.74
C LYS A 45 -5.79 -3.69 -11.06
N VAL A 46 -6.68 -2.84 -10.53
CA VAL A 46 -6.29 -1.61 -9.85
C VAL A 46 -5.57 -1.93 -8.55
N LEU A 47 -6.08 -2.86 -7.72
CA LEU A 47 -5.42 -3.24 -6.48
C LEU A 47 -4.01 -3.81 -6.74
N ILE A 48 -3.86 -4.67 -7.74
CA ILE A 48 -2.55 -5.23 -8.12
C ILE A 48 -1.60 -4.11 -8.57
N GLU A 49 -2.07 -3.18 -9.41
CA GLU A 49 -1.27 -2.06 -9.88
C GLU A 49 -0.82 -1.15 -8.73
N GLN A 50 -1.72 -0.84 -7.79
CA GLN A 50 -1.37 -0.01 -6.63
C GLN A 50 -0.40 -0.72 -5.68
N LEU A 51 -0.59 -2.01 -5.40
CA LEU A 51 0.35 -2.78 -4.58
C LEU A 51 1.74 -2.83 -5.20
N ARG A 52 1.84 -3.03 -6.53
CA ARG A 52 3.12 -2.99 -7.25
C ARG A 52 3.79 -1.62 -7.18
N LYS A 53 3.01 -0.55 -7.33
CA LYS A 53 3.53 0.82 -7.20
C LYS A 53 4.03 1.09 -5.78
N LEU A 54 3.24 0.74 -4.76
CA LEU A 54 3.64 0.92 -3.37
C LEU A 54 4.84 0.04 -2.99
N GLU A 55 4.98 -1.13 -3.57
CA GLU A 55 6.18 -1.97 -3.43
C GLU A 55 7.40 -1.32 -4.09
N HIS A 56 7.23 -0.80 -5.31
CA HIS A 56 8.28 -0.08 -6.02
C HIS A 56 8.71 1.21 -5.31
N ASP A 57 7.75 1.96 -4.76
CA ASP A 57 7.96 3.18 -3.98
C ASP A 57 8.56 2.88 -2.59
N GLY A 58 8.78 1.61 -2.24
CA GLY A 58 9.37 1.19 -0.96
C GLY A 58 8.44 1.34 0.24
N VAL A 59 7.14 1.55 0.03
CA VAL A 59 6.11 1.76 1.06
C VAL A 59 5.53 0.44 1.57
N VAL A 60 5.41 -0.56 0.70
CA VAL A 60 4.85 -1.87 1.01
C VAL A 60 5.88 -2.96 0.75
N ARG A 61 6.00 -3.91 1.67
CA ARG A 61 6.78 -5.13 1.48
C ARG A 61 5.85 -6.27 1.08
N ARG A 62 6.25 -7.02 0.06
CA ARG A 62 5.64 -8.29 -0.34
C ARG A 62 6.51 -9.45 0.12
N GLU A 63 5.95 -10.33 0.95
CA GLU A 63 6.66 -11.50 1.48
C GLU A 63 5.92 -12.80 1.15
N VAL A 64 6.66 -13.83 0.73
CA VAL A 64 6.13 -15.19 0.58
C VAL A 64 6.44 -15.97 1.84
N LYS A 65 5.44 -16.19 2.70
CA LYS A 65 5.62 -17.01 3.89
C LYS A 65 5.60 -18.50 3.52
N VAL A 66 6.64 -19.22 3.93
CA VAL A 66 6.82 -20.66 3.63
C VAL A 66 6.32 -21.47 4.83
N GLY A 67 5.24 -22.24 4.65
CA GLY A 67 4.67 -23.11 5.68
C GLY A 67 3.15 -23.28 5.55
N GLY A 68 2.67 -24.52 5.39
CA GLY A 68 1.26 -24.91 5.30
C GLY A 68 0.57 -24.59 3.97
N TYR A 69 0.66 -23.34 3.50
CA TYR A 69 0.20 -22.89 2.19
C TYR A 69 1.06 -21.69 1.79
N LYS A 70 1.84 -21.77 0.71
CA LYS A 70 2.64 -20.64 0.19
C LYS A 70 1.70 -19.46 -0.07
N ARG A 71 1.68 -18.47 0.83
CA ARG A 71 0.79 -17.32 0.76
C ARG A 71 1.61 -16.04 0.70
N VAL A 72 1.19 -15.16 -0.19
CA VAL A 72 1.77 -13.82 -0.33
C VAL A 72 1.11 -12.91 0.67
N HIS A 73 1.93 -12.26 1.47
CA HIS A 73 1.53 -11.26 2.45
C HIS A 73 2.09 -9.89 2.06
N TYR A 74 1.31 -8.86 2.37
CA TYR A 74 1.68 -7.47 2.22
C TYR A 74 1.70 -6.83 3.61
N SER A 75 2.67 -5.96 3.85
CA SER A 75 2.78 -5.16 5.09
C SER A 75 3.45 -3.83 4.78
N LEU A 76 3.25 -2.83 5.63
CA LEU A 76 4.01 -1.58 5.53
C LEU A 76 5.50 -1.83 5.80
N THR A 77 6.35 -1.12 5.06
CA THR A 77 7.76 -0.91 5.42
C THR A 77 7.88 0.18 6.46
N GLU A 78 9.08 0.41 6.98
CA GLU A 78 9.37 1.56 7.86
C GLU A 78 8.96 2.89 7.21
N THR A 79 9.29 3.10 5.94
CA THR A 79 8.84 4.26 5.16
C THR A 79 7.32 4.34 5.11
N GLY A 80 6.62 3.22 4.89
CA GLY A 80 5.15 3.22 4.88
C GLY A 80 4.52 3.60 6.21
N TRP A 81 5.12 3.21 7.33
CA TRP A 81 4.67 3.65 8.66
C TRP A 81 4.86 5.15 8.87
N GLN A 82 5.97 5.72 8.37
CA GLN A 82 6.24 7.17 8.45
C GLN A 82 5.26 8.03 7.64
N LEU A 83 4.55 7.45 6.66
CA LEU A 83 3.55 8.16 5.87
C LEU A 83 2.19 8.27 6.59
N LEU A 84 1.91 7.44 7.60
CA LEU A 84 0.60 7.46 8.28
C LEU A 84 0.24 8.80 8.93
N PRO A 85 1.14 9.47 9.67
CA PRO A 85 0.83 10.79 10.24
C PRO A 85 0.50 11.83 9.17
N ILE A 86 1.08 11.72 7.97
CA ILE A 86 0.81 12.63 6.86
C ILE A 86 -0.59 12.40 6.30
N LEU A 87 -1.02 11.13 6.23
CA LEU A 87 -2.37 10.76 5.77
C LEU A 87 -3.47 11.23 6.72
N GLU A 88 -3.20 11.29 8.02
CA GLU A 88 -4.16 11.77 9.04
C GLU A 88 -4.36 13.29 9.02
N LEU A 89 -3.46 14.04 8.37
CA LEU A 89 -3.54 15.50 8.24
C LEU A 89 -4.29 15.96 6.98
N MET A 90 -4.76 15.02 6.16
CA MET A 90 -5.46 15.28 4.89
C MET A 90 -6.99 15.34 5.02
#